data_AF-A0A7S3Z0L1-F1
#
_entry.id   AF-A0A7S3Z0L1-F1
#
_cell.length_a   1.000
_cell.length_b   1.000
_cell.length_c   1.000
_cell.angle_alpha   90.00
_cell.angle_beta   90.00
_cell.angle_gamma   90.00
#
_symmetry.space_group_name_H-M   'P 1'
#
loop_
_entity.id
_entity.type
_entity.pdbx_description
1 polymer ?
#
loop_
_entity_poly.entity_id
_entity_poly.type
_entity_poly.pdbx_seq_one_letter_code
_entity_poly.pdbx_strand_id
1 'polypeptide(L)'
;MDAKAPRPVEGLDELDGLFASLASKSRDIRTTAAEHLCTIMEKRSRKLPAAKFEKFSSAVTGRIIDMINGSSSNGKMGGIIAIGMMTEILSAREKMVVRIATCFHRIFEQSTDPNVLELAARALGHLTRHGSGLCVEIVNDEVGVAFRWLGNAKFAERRLPAVLLLREFARNTPTLFNIHVQKFLTHVWVALGDRSEAVRYRAREALSACMDDIAKRKLRWRQQCYERIYETARGGMLKFDRSSLTHGSLLAVGELLDKAREFMVKQFTDTAELVLRTVNHASASKHQYIRHAVIHLLPRLALISPNRFSKQYLRTGVEYVIASLR
;
A
#
# COMPACT_ATOMS: atom_id res chain seq x y z
N MET A 1 25.79 24.66 38.48
CA MET A 1 25.88 24.99 37.04
C MET A 1 24.49 24.82 36.45
N ASP A 2 23.70 25.90 36.47
CA ASP A 2 22.36 25.90 35.92
C ASP A 2 22.42 25.70 34.41
N ALA A 3 21.94 24.55 33.94
CA ALA A 3 21.70 24.29 32.54
C ALA A 3 20.58 25.24 32.09
N LYS A 4 20.98 26.41 31.57
CA LYS A 4 20.08 27.41 31.00
C LYS A 4 19.16 26.71 29.99
N ALA A 5 17.87 26.65 30.30
CA ALA A 5 16.87 26.05 29.42
C ALA A 5 17.04 26.61 28.00
N PRO A 6 16.96 25.76 26.96
CA PRO A 6 17.14 26.20 25.58
C PRO A 6 16.13 27.31 25.30
N ARG A 7 16.60 28.43 24.72
CA ARG A 7 15.72 29.56 24.37
C ARG A 7 14.60 29.05 23.46
N PRO A 8 13.35 29.47 23.67
CA PRO A 8 12.24 29.08 22.81
C PRO A 8 12.52 29.48 21.36
N VAL A 9 12.17 28.60 20.43
CA VAL A 9 12.38 28.83 19.01
C VAL A 9 11.34 29.86 18.55
N GLU A 10 11.80 31.00 18.02
CA GLU A 10 10.93 32.12 17.61
C GLU A 10 9.82 31.68 16.64
N GLY A 11 8.58 32.07 16.97
CA GLY A 11 7.38 31.82 16.16
C GLY A 11 6.87 30.38 16.18
N LEU A 12 7.29 29.55 17.15
CA LEU A 12 6.72 28.21 17.36
C LEU A 12 5.35 28.27 18.07
N ASP A 13 5.18 29.20 19.01
CA ASP A 13 3.95 29.39 19.79
C ASP A 13 2.77 29.84 18.90
N GLU A 14 3.07 30.59 17.84
CA GLU A 14 2.10 31.00 16.82
C GLU A 14 1.45 29.81 16.09
N LEU A 15 2.05 28.61 16.17
CA LEU A 15 1.56 27.40 15.53
C LEU A 15 0.61 26.59 16.41
N ASP A 16 0.40 26.96 17.69
CA ASP A 16 -0.40 26.17 18.63
C ASP A 16 -1.80 25.85 18.11
N GLY A 17 -2.49 26.84 17.54
CA GLY A 17 -3.80 26.66 16.93
C GLY A 17 -3.79 25.71 15.73
N LEU A 18 -2.70 25.69 14.96
CA LEU A 18 -2.53 24.75 13.84
C LEU A 18 -2.29 23.33 14.35
N PHE A 19 -1.46 23.15 15.37
CA PHE A 19 -1.24 21.83 15.98
C PHE A 19 -2.53 21.28 16.63
N ALA A 20 -3.36 22.14 17.25
CA ALA A 20 -4.67 21.74 17.72
C ALA A 20 -5.59 21.30 16.57
N SER A 21 -5.58 22.03 15.46
CA SER A 21 -6.36 21.71 14.25
C SER A 21 -5.90 20.42 13.57
N LEU A 22 -4.59 20.12 13.59
CA LEU A 22 -4.02 18.85 13.12
C LEU A 22 -4.53 17.65 13.92
N ALA A 23 -4.88 17.83 15.19
CA ALA A 23 -5.47 16.78 16.02
C ALA A 23 -7.00 16.67 15.91
N SER A 24 -7.64 17.46 15.03
CA SER A 24 -9.09 17.45 14.83
C SER A 24 -9.63 16.09 14.40
N LYS A 25 -10.89 15.80 14.78
CA LYS A 25 -11.61 14.60 14.31
C LYS A 25 -11.91 14.66 12.81
N SER A 26 -12.14 15.85 12.26
CA SER A 26 -12.44 16.03 10.84
C SER A 26 -11.19 15.88 9.98
N ARG A 27 -11.25 15.01 8.98
CA ARG A 27 -10.14 14.82 8.02
C ARG A 27 -9.82 16.12 7.29
N ASP A 28 -10.84 16.85 6.86
CA ASP A 28 -10.66 18.07 6.06
C ASP A 28 -9.93 19.15 6.86
N ILE A 29 -10.31 19.32 8.14
CA ILE A 29 -9.62 20.26 9.05
C ILE A 29 -8.15 19.86 9.23
N ARG A 30 -7.86 18.56 9.39
CA ARG A 30 -6.46 18.08 9.50
C ARG A 30 -5.68 18.37 8.22
N THR A 31 -6.26 18.10 7.06
CA THR A 31 -5.63 18.33 5.76
C THR A 31 -5.35 19.81 5.53
N THR A 32 -6.33 20.70 5.74
CA THR A 32 -6.14 22.15 5.60
C THR A 32 -5.11 22.70 6.59
N ALA A 33 -5.10 22.21 7.83
CA ALA A 33 -4.09 22.61 8.81
C ALA A 33 -2.67 22.18 8.40
N ALA A 34 -2.53 20.97 7.83
CA ALA A 34 -1.26 20.47 7.33
C ALA A 34 -0.77 21.27 6.10
N GLU A 35 -1.67 21.64 5.19
CA GLU A 35 -1.36 22.50 4.03
C GLU A 35 -0.89 23.89 4.47
N HIS A 36 -1.56 24.47 5.46
CA HIS A 36 -1.17 25.76 6.02
C HIS A 36 0.20 25.67 6.69
N LEU A 37 0.46 24.62 7.48
CA LEU A 37 1.77 24.40 8.09
C LEU A 37 2.87 24.23 7.04
N CYS A 38 2.61 23.48 5.96
CA CYS A 38 3.53 23.33 4.85
C CYS A 38 3.84 24.69 4.19
N THR A 39 2.81 25.49 3.92
CA THR A 39 2.96 26.84 3.36
C THR A 39 3.82 27.75 4.25
N ILE A 40 3.66 27.67 5.57
CA ILE A 40 4.49 28.42 6.52
C ILE A 40 5.95 27.96 6.44
N MET A 41 6.17 26.65 6.39
CA MET A 41 7.50 26.04 6.28
C MET A 41 8.20 26.45 4.99
N GLU A 42 7.51 26.45 3.85
CA GLU A 42 8.05 26.93 2.57
C GLU A 42 8.36 28.43 2.57
N LYS A 43 7.47 29.26 3.12
CA LYS A 43 7.70 30.70 3.22
C LYS A 43 8.92 31.00 4.10
N ARG A 44 9.05 30.29 5.23
CA ARG A 44 10.20 30.44 6.14
C ARG A 44 11.48 29.87 5.57
N SER A 45 11.45 28.78 4.79
CA SER A 45 12.64 28.22 4.15
C SER A 45 13.28 29.20 3.16
N ARG A 46 12.47 30.02 2.47
CA ARG A 46 12.94 31.04 1.52
C ARG A 46 13.42 32.33 2.21
N LYS A 47 12.84 32.68 3.36
CA LYS A 47 13.10 33.97 4.05
C LYS A 47 14.20 33.90 5.11
N LEU A 48 14.38 32.75 5.76
CA LEU A 48 15.31 32.62 6.87
C LEU A 48 16.68 32.10 6.41
N PRO A 49 17.79 32.53 7.08
CA PRO A 49 19.08 31.89 6.90
C PRO A 49 19.03 30.39 7.25
N ALA A 50 19.81 29.57 6.53
CA ALA A 50 19.79 28.11 6.63
C ALA A 50 19.85 27.59 8.08
N ALA A 51 20.78 28.10 8.90
CA ALA A 51 20.95 27.68 10.29
C ALA A 51 19.74 28.02 11.19
N LYS A 52 19.06 29.15 10.93
CA LYS A 52 17.84 29.53 11.68
C LYS A 52 16.66 28.65 11.24
N PHE A 53 16.53 28.44 9.93
CA PHE A 53 15.48 27.58 9.39
C PHE A 53 15.64 26.11 9.81
N GLU A 54 16.86 25.60 9.90
CA GLU A 54 17.13 24.24 10.37
C GLU A 54 16.66 24.04 11.82
N LYS A 55 16.98 24.99 12.72
CA LYS A 55 16.49 24.96 14.11
C LYS A 55 14.96 24.99 14.17
N PHE A 56 14.34 25.89 13.41
CA PHE A 56 12.88 26.00 13.32
C PHE A 56 12.23 24.73 12.80
N SER A 57 12.71 24.23 11.67
CA SER A 57 12.21 23.00 11.06
C SER A 57 12.39 21.80 11.98
N SER A 58 13.51 21.68 12.68
CA SER A 58 13.73 20.59 13.62
C SER A 58 12.76 20.62 14.79
N ALA A 59 12.44 21.81 15.30
CA ALA A 59 11.44 22.01 16.36
C ALA A 59 10.02 21.68 15.90
N VAL A 60 9.61 22.17 14.72
CA VAL A 60 8.31 21.84 14.10
C VAL A 60 8.19 20.34 13.89
N THR A 61 9.18 19.70 13.26
CA THR A 61 9.14 18.25 13.05
C THR A 61 9.20 17.47 14.36
N GLY A 62 9.92 17.96 15.38
CA GLY A 62 9.92 17.37 16.72
C GLY A 62 8.51 17.32 17.31
N ARG A 63 7.80 18.45 17.30
CA ARG A 63 6.42 18.52 17.79
C ARG A 63 5.44 17.65 17.00
N ILE A 64 5.64 17.52 15.69
CA ILE A 64 4.85 16.60 14.86
C ILE A 64 5.13 15.14 15.26
N ILE A 65 6.40 14.77 15.43
CA ILE A 65 6.79 13.42 15.87
C ILE A 65 6.19 13.12 17.25
N ASP A 66 6.20 14.07 18.19
CA ASP A 66 5.58 13.90 19.50
C ASP A 66 4.07 13.66 19.38
N MET A 67 3.40 14.39 18.49
CA MET A 67 1.98 14.17 18.17
C MET A 67 1.72 12.78 17.59
N ILE A 68 2.60 12.29 16.70
CA ILE A 68 2.52 10.96 16.10
C ILE A 68 2.73 9.84 17.15
N ASN A 69 3.57 10.11 18.14
CA ASN A 69 3.85 9.16 19.22
C ASN A 69 2.81 9.21 20.33
N GLY A 70 1.96 10.24 20.34
CA GLY A 70 0.85 10.38 21.28
C GLY A 70 -0.19 9.26 21.16
N SER A 71 -1.12 9.22 22.11
CA SER A 71 -2.16 8.18 22.16
C SER A 71 -3.33 8.43 21.19
N SER A 72 -3.57 9.68 20.77
CA SER A 72 -4.70 10.05 19.92
C SER A 72 -4.50 9.65 18.45
N SER A 73 -5.34 8.76 17.92
CA SER A 73 -5.32 8.37 16.50
C SER A 73 -5.43 9.59 15.56
N ASN A 74 -6.27 10.57 15.91
CA ASN A 74 -6.40 11.80 15.11
C ASN A 74 -5.11 12.62 15.08
N GLY A 75 -4.41 12.71 16.22
CA GLY A 75 -3.09 13.34 16.29
C GLY A 75 -2.08 12.60 15.41
N LYS A 76 -2.06 11.26 15.48
CA LYS A 76 -1.19 10.45 14.60
C LYS A 76 -1.46 10.74 13.13
N MET A 77 -2.71 10.67 12.72
CA MET A 77 -3.10 10.93 11.33
C MET A 77 -2.72 12.35 10.90
N GLY A 78 -3.00 13.36 11.73
CA GLY A 78 -2.64 14.76 11.44
C GLY A 78 -1.14 14.96 11.28
N GLY A 79 -0.34 14.42 12.19
CA GLY A 79 1.11 14.50 12.12
C GLY A 79 1.69 13.78 10.89
N ILE A 80 1.18 12.60 10.55
CA ILE A 80 1.60 11.86 9.36
C ILE A 80 1.25 12.64 8.08
N ILE A 81 0.04 13.21 7.99
CA ILE A 81 -0.38 14.04 6.85
C ILE A 81 0.55 15.25 6.71
N ALA A 82 0.86 15.93 7.82
CA ALA A 82 1.78 17.06 7.83
C ALA A 82 3.18 16.68 7.33
N ILE A 83 3.75 15.56 7.80
CA ILE A 83 5.03 15.05 7.28
C ILE A 83 4.93 14.75 5.78
N GLY A 84 3.88 14.05 5.35
CA GLY A 84 3.67 13.70 3.94
C GLY A 84 3.66 14.91 3.02
N MET A 85 2.99 16.00 3.42
CA MET A 85 2.94 17.25 2.65
C MET A 85 4.27 18.01 2.63
N MET A 86 5.09 17.86 3.66
CA MET A 86 6.38 18.56 3.78
C MET A 86 7.57 17.72 3.29
N THR A 87 7.32 16.59 2.63
CA THR A 87 8.36 15.63 2.22
C THR A 87 9.51 16.29 1.48
N GLU A 88 9.23 17.16 0.49
CA GLU A 88 10.25 17.85 -0.31
C GLU A 88 11.18 18.74 0.53
N ILE A 89 10.63 19.40 1.56
CA ILE A 89 11.40 20.29 2.45
C ILE A 89 12.25 19.44 3.42
N LEU A 90 11.73 18.29 3.84
CA LEU A 90 12.33 17.43 4.84
C LEU A 90 13.37 16.47 4.26
N SER A 91 13.20 16.04 3.00
CA SER A 91 14.06 15.07 2.31
C SER A 91 15.47 15.58 2.03
N ALA A 92 15.65 16.91 1.93
CA ALA A 92 16.95 17.54 1.79
C ALA A 92 17.90 17.33 2.99
N ARG A 93 17.41 16.78 4.11
CA ARG A 93 18.17 16.64 5.35
C ARG A 93 18.17 15.20 5.84
N GLU A 94 19.28 14.51 5.62
CA GLU A 94 19.45 13.09 5.95
C GLU A 94 19.09 12.75 7.40
N LYS A 95 19.60 13.52 8.38
CA LYS A 95 19.25 13.30 9.81
C LYS A 95 17.75 13.38 10.08
N MET A 96 17.02 14.23 9.34
CA MET A 96 15.58 14.36 9.47
C MET A 96 14.85 13.17 8.86
N VAL A 97 15.30 12.74 7.67
CA VAL A 97 14.78 11.55 6.98
C VAL A 97 14.90 10.32 7.88
N VAL A 98 16.06 10.09 8.50
CA VAL A 98 16.25 8.99 9.47
C VAL A 98 15.26 9.10 10.62
N ARG A 99 15.13 10.28 11.23
CA ARG A 99 14.25 10.50 12.39
C ARG A 99 12.78 10.23 12.07
N ILE A 100 12.33 10.61 10.87
CA ILE A 100 10.97 10.35 10.38
C ILE A 100 10.79 8.86 10.07
N ALA A 101 11.75 8.23 9.37
CA ALA A 101 11.70 6.82 9.04
C ALA A 101 11.63 5.94 10.30
N THR A 102 12.45 6.22 11.32
CA THR A 102 12.39 5.52 12.62
C THR A 102 11.03 5.72 13.31
N CYS A 103 10.45 6.91 13.23
CA CYS A 103 9.12 7.17 13.78
C CYS A 103 8.04 6.33 13.07
N PHE A 104 8.05 6.28 11.74
CA PHE A 104 7.12 5.45 10.96
C PHE A 104 7.34 3.96 11.17
N HIS A 105 8.59 3.50 11.26
CA HIS A 105 8.91 2.11 11.61
C HIS A 105 8.19 1.67 12.89
N ARG A 106 8.28 2.48 13.95
CA ARG A 106 7.59 2.23 15.21
C ARG A 106 6.06 2.20 15.07
N ILE A 107 5.49 3.05 14.20
CA ILE A 107 4.04 3.00 13.91
C ILE A 107 3.66 1.66 13.30
N PHE A 108 4.43 1.16 12.32
CA PHE A 108 4.14 -0.13 11.70
C PHE A 108 4.28 -1.30 12.68
N GLU A 109 5.17 -1.17 13.66
CA GLU A 109 5.34 -2.16 14.72
C GLU A 109 4.24 -2.14 15.79
N GLN A 110 3.64 -0.99 16.08
CA GLN A 110 2.79 -0.82 17.26
C GLN A 110 1.31 -0.52 16.94
N SER A 111 1.02 0.07 15.79
CA SER A 111 -0.33 0.49 15.43
C SER A 111 -1.13 -0.65 14.80
N THR A 112 -2.39 -0.76 15.19
CA THR A 112 -3.38 -1.63 14.55
C THR A 112 -4.43 -0.86 13.74
N ASP A 113 -4.41 0.48 13.80
CA ASP A 113 -5.35 1.35 13.08
C ASP A 113 -4.99 1.39 11.57
N PRO A 114 -5.85 0.85 10.69
CA PRO A 114 -5.57 0.79 9.25
C PRO A 114 -5.39 2.17 8.62
N ASN A 115 -6.06 3.21 9.11
CA ASN A 115 -5.97 4.56 8.53
C ASN A 115 -4.61 5.19 8.85
N VAL A 116 -4.12 5.00 10.07
CA VAL A 116 -2.80 5.46 10.50
C VAL A 116 -1.72 4.73 9.69
N LEU A 117 -1.83 3.41 9.55
CA LEU A 117 -0.88 2.59 8.79
C LEU A 117 -0.85 2.97 7.30
N GLU A 118 -2.02 3.19 6.70
CA GLU A 118 -2.16 3.60 5.29
C GLU A 118 -1.50 4.96 5.03
N LEU A 119 -1.73 5.94 5.91
CA LEU A 119 -1.12 7.26 5.81
C LEU A 119 0.41 7.17 6.00
N ALA A 120 0.87 6.41 7.00
CA ALA A 120 2.30 6.29 7.30
C ALA A 120 3.07 5.63 6.15
N ALA A 121 2.52 4.56 5.57
CA ALA A 121 3.15 3.88 4.45
C ALA A 121 3.28 4.81 3.23
N ARG A 122 2.22 5.56 2.91
CA ARG A 122 2.25 6.54 1.80
C ARG A 122 3.29 7.62 2.05
N ALA A 123 3.31 8.20 3.25
CA ALA A 123 4.28 9.23 3.61
C ALA A 123 5.72 8.72 3.51
N LEU A 124 6.00 7.48 3.96
CA LEU A 124 7.33 6.86 3.83
C LEU A 124 7.72 6.58 2.36
N GLY A 125 6.76 6.12 1.55
CA GLY A 125 6.96 5.93 0.12
C GLY A 125 7.34 7.24 -0.58
N HIS A 126 6.65 8.33 -0.27
CA HIS A 126 7.01 9.66 -0.79
C HIS A 126 8.39 10.12 -0.28
N LEU A 127 8.68 9.94 1.01
CA LEU A 127 9.95 10.34 1.63
C LEU A 127 11.16 9.71 0.96
N THR A 128 11.06 8.43 0.61
CA THR A 128 12.16 7.64 0.05
C THR A 128 12.32 7.81 -1.47
N ARG A 129 11.42 8.56 -2.12
CA ARG A 129 11.43 8.75 -3.59
C ARG A 129 12.67 9.46 -4.12
N HIS A 130 13.32 10.28 -3.30
CA HIS A 130 14.42 11.16 -3.75
C HIS A 130 15.76 10.45 -4.01
N GLY A 131 15.83 9.13 -3.84
CA GLY A 131 16.94 8.31 -4.36
C GLY A 131 18.33 8.61 -3.77
N SER A 132 18.43 9.33 -2.65
CA SER A 132 19.71 9.49 -1.95
C SER A 132 20.20 8.14 -1.41
N GLY A 133 21.52 7.99 -1.22
CA GLY A 133 22.11 6.75 -0.70
C GLY A 133 21.43 6.26 0.59
N LEU A 134 21.17 7.18 1.52
CA LEU A 134 20.40 6.91 2.74
C LEU A 134 18.98 6.37 2.46
N CYS A 135 18.25 6.94 1.49
CA CYS A 135 16.91 6.45 1.17
C CYS A 135 16.94 5.03 0.62
N VAL A 136 18.01 4.65 -0.10
CA VAL A 136 18.18 3.27 -0.60
C VAL A 136 18.30 2.28 0.56
N GLU A 137 19.08 2.61 1.59
CA GLU A 137 19.22 1.79 2.80
C GLU A 137 17.88 1.63 3.51
N ILE A 138 17.17 2.73 3.76
CA ILE A 138 15.85 2.72 4.39
C ILE A 138 14.87 1.82 3.63
N VAL A 139 14.80 1.94 2.29
CA VAL A 139 13.91 1.11 1.47
C VAL A 139 14.28 -0.37 1.59
N ASN A 140 15.57 -0.71 1.54
CA ASN A 140 16.01 -2.09 1.63
C ASN A 140 15.70 -2.70 3.01
N ASP A 141 15.93 -1.95 4.09
CA ASP A 141 15.65 -2.39 5.45
C ASP A 141 14.14 -2.63 5.65
N GLU A 142 13.30 -1.68 5.23
CA GLU A 142 11.85 -1.78 5.37
C GLU A 142 11.24 -2.87 4.48
N VAL A 143 11.75 -3.06 3.26
CA VAL A 143 11.37 -4.21 2.41
C VAL A 143 11.79 -5.53 3.08
N GLY A 144 12.98 -5.58 3.68
CA GLY A 144 13.45 -6.72 4.46
C GLY A 144 12.54 -7.04 5.63
N VAL A 145 12.14 -6.03 6.41
CA VAL A 145 11.17 -6.14 7.51
C VAL A 145 9.83 -6.66 7.02
N ALA A 146 9.27 -6.07 5.95
CA ALA A 146 7.99 -6.49 5.39
C ALA A 146 8.01 -7.97 4.96
N PHE A 147 9.09 -8.45 4.33
CA PHE A 147 9.22 -9.87 4.01
C PHE A 147 9.36 -10.76 5.23
N ARG A 148 10.04 -10.33 6.31
CA ARG A 148 10.08 -11.10 7.57
C ARG A 148 8.70 -11.24 8.19
N TRP A 149 7.89 -10.17 8.16
CA TRP A 149 6.51 -10.21 8.67
C TRP A 149 5.60 -11.12 7.84
N LEU A 150 5.71 -11.07 6.51
CA LEU A 150 4.94 -11.98 5.64
C LEU A 150 5.43 -13.44 5.76
N GLY A 151 6.73 -13.67 5.95
CA GLY A 151 7.32 -15.00 6.01
C GLY A 151 7.11 -15.77 7.32
N ASN A 152 6.59 -15.12 8.37
CA ASN A 152 6.48 -15.74 9.69
C ASN A 152 5.07 -15.58 10.27
N ALA A 153 4.41 -16.71 10.54
CA ALA A 153 3.04 -16.78 11.03
C ALA A 153 2.82 -16.05 12.37
N LYS A 154 3.86 -15.89 13.20
CA LYS A 154 3.79 -15.12 14.46
C LYS A 154 3.47 -13.65 14.24
N PHE A 155 3.75 -13.12 13.05
CA PHE A 155 3.49 -11.72 12.69
C PHE A 155 2.21 -11.54 11.87
N ALA A 156 1.19 -12.36 12.08
CA ALA A 156 -0.08 -12.26 11.36
C ALA A 156 -0.71 -10.86 11.43
N GLU A 157 -0.58 -10.18 12.57
CA GLU A 157 -1.07 -8.80 12.74
C GLU A 157 -0.26 -7.75 11.97
N ARG A 158 0.95 -8.09 11.52
CA ARG A 158 1.84 -7.18 10.75
C ARG A 158 1.74 -7.41 9.24
N ARG A 159 0.80 -8.26 8.79
CA ARG A 159 0.56 -8.47 7.35
C ARG A 159 0.04 -7.22 6.66
N LEU A 160 -0.83 -6.43 7.30
CA LEU A 160 -1.34 -5.17 6.75
C LEU A 160 -0.22 -4.15 6.51
N PRO A 161 0.58 -3.74 7.53
CA PRO A 161 1.68 -2.80 7.30
C PRO A 161 2.70 -3.34 6.29
N ALA A 162 3.01 -4.64 6.33
CA ALA A 162 3.93 -5.25 5.36
C ALA A 162 3.49 -5.03 3.91
N VAL A 163 2.23 -5.31 3.57
CA VAL A 163 1.76 -5.13 2.18
C VAL A 163 1.62 -3.67 1.79
N LEU A 164 1.32 -2.78 2.73
CA LEU A 164 1.28 -1.34 2.48
C LEU A 164 2.68 -0.81 2.15
N LEU A 165 3.70 -1.19 2.92
CA LEU A 165 5.10 -0.84 2.64
C LEU A 165 5.54 -1.33 1.25
N LEU A 166 5.31 -2.61 0.95
CA LEU A 166 5.68 -3.18 -0.35
C LEU A 166 4.96 -2.48 -1.51
N ARG A 167 3.67 -2.12 -1.34
CA ARG A 167 2.91 -1.34 -2.34
C ARG A 167 3.53 0.03 -2.57
N GLU A 168 3.86 0.75 -1.50
CA GLU A 168 4.37 2.12 -1.60
C GLU A 168 5.78 2.17 -2.17
N PHE A 169 6.66 1.22 -1.83
CA PHE A 169 7.98 1.13 -2.45
C PHE A 169 7.93 0.67 -3.91
N ALA A 170 7.00 -0.23 -4.28
CA ALA A 170 6.79 -0.59 -5.68
C ALA A 170 6.33 0.62 -6.52
N ARG A 171 5.53 1.53 -5.95
CA ARG A 171 5.03 2.74 -6.63
C ARG A 171 6.06 3.86 -6.70
N ASN A 172 6.72 4.17 -5.59
CA ASN A 172 7.55 5.36 -5.45
C ASN A 172 9.02 5.10 -5.82
N THR A 173 9.50 3.87 -5.63
CA THR A 173 10.91 3.49 -5.86
C THR A 173 11.03 2.23 -6.73
N PRO A 174 10.42 2.17 -7.93
CA PRO A 174 10.33 0.95 -8.75
C PRO A 174 11.70 0.39 -9.15
N THR A 175 12.70 1.25 -9.41
CA THR A 175 14.07 0.81 -9.74
C THR A 175 14.73 0.06 -8.58
N LEU A 176 14.56 0.54 -7.34
CA LEU A 176 15.10 -0.10 -6.14
C LEU A 176 14.31 -1.36 -5.81
N PHE A 177 12.98 -1.32 -5.96
CA PHE A 177 12.11 -2.45 -5.66
C PHE A 177 12.30 -3.62 -6.64
N ASN A 178 12.76 -3.37 -7.87
CA ASN A 178 12.87 -4.38 -8.93
C ASN A 178 13.72 -5.61 -8.54
N ILE A 179 14.78 -5.42 -7.74
CA ILE A 179 15.62 -6.54 -7.26
C ILE A 179 14.84 -7.50 -6.33
N HIS A 180 13.76 -7.01 -5.72
CA HIS A 180 12.95 -7.74 -4.76
C HIS A 180 11.73 -8.41 -5.39
N VAL A 181 11.43 -8.18 -6.68
CA VAL A 181 10.21 -8.68 -7.34
C VAL A 181 10.03 -10.18 -7.19
N GLN A 182 11.08 -10.97 -7.40
CA GLN A 182 10.98 -12.43 -7.27
C GLN A 182 10.65 -12.87 -5.85
N LYS A 183 11.20 -12.20 -4.83
CA LYS A 183 10.89 -12.47 -3.42
C LYS A 183 9.48 -12.00 -3.08
N PHE A 184 9.06 -10.85 -3.60
CA PHE A 184 7.70 -10.33 -3.46
C PHE A 184 6.66 -11.31 -4.01
N LEU A 185 6.86 -11.83 -5.23
CA LEU A 185 5.94 -12.82 -5.84
C LEU A 185 5.87 -14.14 -5.07
N THR A 186 6.83 -14.44 -4.18
CA THR A 186 6.72 -15.56 -3.24
C THR A 186 5.84 -15.19 -2.04
N HIS A 187 6.08 -14.04 -1.41
CA HIS A 187 5.55 -13.71 -0.09
C HIS A 187 4.16 -13.06 -0.13
N VAL A 188 3.79 -12.37 -1.22
CA VAL A 188 2.52 -11.67 -1.33
C VAL A 188 1.30 -12.60 -1.16
N TRP A 189 1.45 -13.88 -1.51
CA TRP A 189 0.40 -14.89 -1.38
C TRP A 189 -0.03 -15.15 0.07
N VAL A 190 0.86 -14.90 1.04
CA VAL A 190 0.50 -14.98 2.47
C VAL A 190 -0.57 -13.94 2.82
N ALA A 191 -0.46 -12.75 2.24
CA ALA A 191 -1.42 -11.67 2.47
C ALA A 191 -2.65 -11.77 1.55
N LEU A 192 -2.50 -12.25 0.31
CA LEU A 192 -3.65 -12.54 -0.56
C LEU A 192 -4.53 -13.65 0.01
N GLY A 193 -3.94 -14.62 0.73
CA GLY A 193 -4.67 -15.66 1.44
C GLY A 193 -5.03 -15.32 2.90
N ASP A 194 -4.87 -14.06 3.33
CA ASP A 194 -5.16 -13.66 4.72
C ASP A 194 -6.65 -13.80 5.06
N ARG A 195 -6.97 -14.04 6.34
CA ARG A 195 -8.35 -14.10 6.84
C ARG A 195 -9.10 -12.76 6.69
N SER A 196 -8.38 -11.64 6.82
CA SER A 196 -8.92 -10.29 6.69
C SER A 196 -9.02 -9.89 5.23
N GLU A 197 -10.24 -9.59 4.78
CA GLU A 197 -10.50 -9.13 3.41
C GLU A 197 -9.79 -7.82 3.08
N ALA A 198 -9.67 -6.91 4.05
CA ALA A 198 -8.94 -5.66 3.89
C ALA A 198 -7.45 -5.91 3.57
N VAL A 199 -6.82 -6.89 4.23
CA VAL A 199 -5.43 -7.29 3.93
C VAL A 199 -5.33 -7.85 2.51
N ARG A 200 -6.29 -8.70 2.10
CA ARG A 200 -6.32 -9.26 0.74
C ARG A 200 -6.41 -8.16 -0.33
N TYR A 201 -7.26 -7.16 -0.14
CA TYR A 201 -7.37 -6.03 -1.08
C TYR A 201 -6.10 -5.17 -1.15
N ARG A 202 -5.44 -4.92 -0.02
CA ARG A 202 -4.16 -4.18 -0.01
C ARG A 202 -3.02 -5.00 -0.62
N ALA A 203 -3.03 -6.33 -0.43
CA ALA A 203 -2.10 -7.22 -1.11
C ALA A 203 -2.31 -7.23 -2.63
N ARG A 204 -3.57 -7.21 -3.09
CA ARG A 204 -3.92 -7.02 -4.51
C ARG A 204 -3.39 -5.70 -5.05
N GLU A 205 -3.56 -4.60 -4.32
CA GLU A 205 -3.00 -3.30 -4.73
C GLU A 205 -1.47 -3.30 -4.80
N ALA A 206 -0.79 -4.00 -3.88
CA ALA A 206 0.65 -4.20 -3.93
C ALA A 206 1.07 -5.02 -5.17
N LEU A 207 0.33 -6.08 -5.48
CA LEU A 207 0.54 -6.88 -6.69
C LEU A 207 0.33 -6.03 -7.95
N SER A 208 -0.74 -5.25 -8.01
CA SER A 208 -1.02 -4.30 -9.09
C SER A 208 0.17 -3.36 -9.32
N ALA A 209 0.67 -2.72 -8.26
CA ALA A 209 1.79 -1.79 -8.35
C ALA A 209 3.07 -2.47 -8.85
N CYS A 210 3.35 -3.69 -8.37
CA CYS A 210 4.47 -4.49 -8.86
C CYS A 210 4.30 -4.85 -10.34
N MET A 211 3.08 -5.20 -10.77
CA MET A 211 2.77 -5.53 -12.15
C MET A 211 2.92 -4.34 -13.11
N ASP A 212 2.65 -3.11 -12.65
CA ASP A 212 2.89 -1.89 -13.43
C ASP A 212 4.36 -1.69 -13.79
N ASP A 213 5.28 -2.09 -12.91
CA ASP A 213 6.70 -2.09 -13.21
C ASP A 213 7.08 -3.30 -14.09
N ILE A 214 6.53 -4.48 -13.79
CA ILE A 214 6.79 -5.69 -14.57
C ILE A 214 6.42 -5.50 -16.05
N ALA A 215 5.30 -4.82 -16.32
CA ALA A 215 4.81 -4.54 -17.67
C ALA A 215 5.84 -3.81 -18.55
N LYS A 216 6.69 -2.98 -17.93
CA LYS A 216 7.73 -2.15 -18.58
C LYS A 216 9.04 -2.91 -18.83
N ARG A 217 9.19 -4.13 -18.30
CA ARG A 217 10.43 -4.91 -18.40
C ARG A 217 10.47 -5.79 -19.65
N LYS A 218 11.66 -6.35 -19.91
CA LYS A 218 11.93 -7.20 -21.09
C LYS A 218 10.93 -8.37 -21.17
N LEU A 219 10.46 -8.65 -22.39
CA LEU A 219 9.38 -9.62 -22.68
C LEU A 219 9.56 -10.97 -21.98
N ARG A 220 10.75 -11.58 -22.06
CA ARG A 220 11.02 -12.90 -21.46
C ARG A 220 10.82 -12.91 -19.94
N TRP A 221 11.39 -11.93 -19.25
CA TRP A 221 11.28 -11.82 -17.79
C TRP A 221 9.85 -11.46 -17.37
N ARG A 222 9.19 -10.58 -18.13
CA ARG A 222 7.77 -10.23 -17.93
C ARG A 222 6.87 -11.47 -18.03
N GLN A 223 7.05 -12.29 -19.07
CA GLN A 223 6.31 -13.53 -19.25
C GLN A 223 6.53 -14.53 -18.11
N GLN A 224 7.78 -14.70 -17.66
CA GLN A 224 8.08 -15.55 -16.50
C GLN A 224 7.36 -15.08 -15.23
N CYS A 225 7.29 -13.77 -14.99
CA CYS A 225 6.57 -13.22 -13.85
C CYS A 225 5.05 -13.47 -13.96
N TYR A 226 4.46 -13.23 -15.14
CA TYR A 226 3.02 -13.48 -15.35
C TYR A 226 2.66 -14.95 -15.23
N GLU A 227 3.46 -15.85 -15.80
CA GLU A 227 3.29 -17.30 -15.66
C GLU A 227 3.30 -17.71 -14.19
N ARG A 228 4.26 -17.21 -13.43
CA ARG A 228 4.37 -17.51 -12.00
C ARG A 228 3.17 -17.01 -11.19
N ILE A 229 2.69 -15.80 -11.48
CA ILE A 229 1.49 -15.25 -10.83
C ILE A 229 0.28 -16.11 -11.20
N TYR A 230 0.13 -16.47 -12.48
CA TYR A 230 -0.99 -17.26 -12.98
C TYR A 230 -1.04 -18.66 -12.37
N GLU A 231 0.06 -19.40 -12.39
CA GLU A 231 0.12 -20.76 -11.84
C GLU A 231 -0.18 -20.80 -10.34
N THR A 232 0.33 -19.81 -9.59
CA THR A 232 0.04 -19.72 -8.15
C THR A 232 -1.43 -19.36 -7.91
N ALA A 233 -1.99 -18.42 -8.69
CA ALA A 233 -3.40 -18.06 -8.60
C ALA A 233 -4.30 -19.27 -8.91
N ARG A 234 -4.04 -19.93 -10.04
CA ARG A 234 -4.72 -21.14 -10.51
C ARG A 234 -4.72 -22.23 -9.44
N GLY A 235 -3.55 -22.54 -8.87
CA GLY A 235 -3.44 -23.51 -7.78
C GLY A 235 -4.24 -23.13 -6.53
N GLY A 236 -4.34 -21.84 -6.20
CA GLY A 236 -5.16 -21.38 -5.08
C GLY A 236 -6.68 -21.38 -5.37
N MET A 237 -7.10 -21.18 -6.61
CA MET A 237 -8.52 -21.30 -7.00
C MET A 237 -9.04 -22.73 -6.88
N LEU A 238 -8.19 -23.73 -7.12
CA LEU A 238 -8.53 -25.15 -6.99
C LEU A 238 -8.67 -25.61 -5.52
N LYS A 239 -8.23 -24.81 -4.54
CA LYS A 239 -8.30 -25.12 -3.10
C LYS A 239 -9.59 -24.57 -2.48
N PHE A 240 -10.73 -25.13 -2.88
CA PHE A 240 -12.05 -24.62 -2.49
C PHE A 240 -12.36 -24.67 -0.98
N ASP A 241 -11.61 -25.49 -0.23
CA ASP A 241 -11.63 -25.58 1.23
C ASP A 241 -11.04 -24.32 1.90
N ARG A 242 -10.19 -23.57 1.18
CA ARG A 242 -9.52 -22.36 1.67
C ARG A 242 -10.10 -21.12 1.02
N SER A 243 -11.31 -20.76 1.41
CA SER A 243 -12.06 -19.61 0.84
C SER A 243 -11.28 -18.28 0.79
N SER A 244 -10.46 -17.99 1.80
CA SER A 244 -9.59 -16.80 1.80
C SER A 244 -8.52 -16.83 0.70
N LEU A 245 -7.91 -18.00 0.47
CA LEU A 245 -6.94 -18.21 -0.59
C LEU A 245 -7.60 -18.20 -1.97
N THR A 246 -8.75 -18.86 -2.12
CA THR A 246 -9.55 -18.83 -3.35
C THR A 246 -9.89 -17.38 -3.74
N HIS A 247 -10.34 -16.57 -2.79
CA HIS A 247 -10.61 -15.15 -3.03
C HIS A 247 -9.34 -14.37 -3.41
N GLY A 248 -8.23 -14.56 -2.67
CA GLY A 248 -6.95 -13.96 -3.01
C GLY A 248 -6.47 -14.26 -4.43
N SER A 249 -6.64 -15.52 -4.85
CA SER A 249 -6.34 -15.94 -6.23
C SER A 249 -7.24 -15.29 -7.27
N LEU A 250 -8.55 -15.19 -7.02
CA LEU A 250 -9.47 -14.49 -7.91
C LEU A 250 -9.08 -13.01 -8.08
N LEU A 251 -8.68 -12.35 -7.00
CA LEU A 251 -8.17 -10.97 -7.06
C LEU A 251 -6.90 -10.87 -7.92
N ALA A 252 -5.95 -11.81 -7.77
CA ALA A 252 -4.73 -11.84 -8.57
C ALA A 252 -5.00 -12.11 -10.06
N VAL A 253 -5.95 -13.00 -10.38
CA VAL A 253 -6.44 -13.19 -11.76
C VAL A 253 -7.04 -11.91 -12.30
N GLY A 254 -7.79 -11.16 -11.49
CA GLY A 254 -8.32 -9.85 -11.87
C GLY A 254 -7.24 -8.88 -12.32
N GLU A 255 -6.11 -8.83 -11.62
CA GLU A 255 -4.97 -7.99 -11.99
C GLU A 255 -4.27 -8.47 -13.28
N LEU A 256 -4.18 -9.79 -13.51
CA LEU A 256 -3.69 -10.36 -14.76
C LEU A 256 -4.59 -10.02 -15.96
N LEU A 257 -5.91 -10.08 -15.79
CA LEU A 257 -6.86 -9.71 -16.84
C LEU A 257 -6.73 -8.23 -17.22
N ASP A 258 -6.51 -7.36 -16.23
CA ASP A 258 -6.40 -5.92 -16.47
C ASP A 258 -5.05 -5.52 -17.09
N LYS A 259 -3.94 -6.11 -16.64
CA LYS A 259 -2.59 -5.64 -16.96
C LYS A 259 -1.79 -6.54 -17.91
N ALA A 260 -2.20 -7.79 -18.08
CA ALA A 260 -1.48 -8.80 -18.85
C ALA A 260 -2.34 -9.40 -19.99
N ARG A 261 -3.08 -8.55 -20.72
CA ARG A 261 -4.05 -8.97 -21.75
C ARG A 261 -3.50 -9.98 -22.75
N GLU A 262 -2.33 -9.71 -23.35
CA GLU A 262 -1.71 -10.60 -24.35
C GLU A 262 -1.40 -11.99 -23.79
N PHE A 263 -0.98 -12.04 -22.52
CA PHE A 263 -0.74 -13.30 -21.81
C PHE A 263 -2.06 -14.02 -21.54
N MET A 264 -3.08 -13.30 -21.06
CA MET A 264 -4.37 -13.87 -20.70
C MET A 264 -5.20 -14.37 -21.89
N VAL A 265 -4.95 -13.89 -23.11
CA VAL A 265 -5.59 -14.47 -24.32
C VAL A 265 -5.23 -15.94 -24.49
N LYS A 266 -3.99 -16.34 -24.17
CA LYS A 266 -3.55 -17.74 -24.26
C LYS A 266 -4.18 -18.60 -23.16
N GLN A 267 -4.30 -18.03 -21.96
CA GLN A 267 -4.87 -18.71 -20.79
C GLN A 267 -6.39 -18.58 -20.66
N PHE A 268 -7.05 -17.98 -21.66
CA PHE A 268 -8.46 -17.55 -21.55
C PHE A 268 -9.40 -18.71 -21.19
N THR A 269 -9.32 -19.83 -21.91
CA THR A 269 -10.24 -20.97 -21.72
C THR A 269 -10.10 -21.56 -20.33
N ASP A 270 -8.88 -21.86 -19.88
CA ASP A 270 -8.60 -22.38 -18.53
C ASP A 270 -9.06 -21.38 -17.46
N THR A 271 -8.78 -20.09 -17.64
CA THR A 271 -9.20 -19.05 -16.69
C THR A 271 -10.72 -18.94 -16.60
N ALA A 272 -11.43 -18.90 -17.73
CA ALA A 272 -12.88 -18.78 -17.77
C ALA A 272 -13.56 -19.99 -17.12
N GLU A 273 -13.08 -21.20 -17.42
CA GLU A 273 -13.56 -22.41 -16.78
C GLU A 273 -13.29 -22.42 -15.28
N LEU A 274 -12.11 -22.01 -14.82
CA LEU A 274 -11.79 -21.97 -13.39
C LEU A 274 -12.67 -20.97 -12.63
N VAL A 275 -12.88 -19.78 -13.19
CA VAL A 275 -13.77 -18.75 -12.60
C VAL A 275 -15.20 -19.27 -12.49
N LEU A 276 -15.73 -19.91 -13.55
CA LEU A 276 -17.08 -20.49 -13.54
C LEU A 276 -17.19 -21.77 -12.73
N ARG A 277 -16.14 -22.58 -12.59
CA ARG A 277 -16.13 -23.71 -11.64
C ARG A 277 -16.22 -23.22 -10.20
N THR A 278 -15.61 -22.08 -9.91
CA THR A 278 -15.67 -21.46 -8.58
C THR A 278 -17.11 -21.07 -8.22
N VAL A 279 -17.92 -20.68 -9.21
CA VAL A 279 -19.37 -20.43 -9.07
C VAL A 279 -20.13 -21.66 -8.60
N ASN A 280 -19.85 -22.82 -9.22
CA ASN A 280 -20.60 -24.05 -9.00
C ASN A 280 -20.22 -24.77 -7.70
N HIS A 281 -19.11 -24.39 -7.07
CA HIS A 281 -18.72 -24.94 -5.78
C HIS A 281 -19.51 -24.30 -4.64
N ALA A 282 -19.91 -25.10 -3.65
CA ALA A 282 -20.64 -24.66 -2.45
C ALA A 282 -19.95 -23.55 -1.64
N SER A 283 -18.69 -23.21 -1.96
CA SER A 283 -17.93 -22.12 -1.35
C SER A 283 -18.35 -20.73 -1.88
N ALA A 284 -18.80 -20.63 -3.14
CA ALA A 284 -19.31 -19.36 -3.68
C ALA A 284 -20.67 -18.99 -3.06
N SER A 285 -21.56 -19.95 -2.82
CA SER A 285 -22.83 -19.65 -2.14
C SER A 285 -22.65 -19.23 -0.67
N LYS A 286 -21.62 -19.75 0.01
CA LYS A 286 -21.34 -19.46 1.42
C LYS A 286 -20.62 -18.12 1.68
N HIS A 287 -19.92 -17.56 0.69
CA HIS A 287 -19.05 -16.40 0.89
C HIS A 287 -19.32 -15.26 -0.10
N GLN A 288 -19.89 -14.16 0.40
CA GLN A 288 -20.25 -12.99 -0.42
C GLN A 288 -19.06 -12.39 -1.18
N TYR A 289 -17.87 -12.33 -0.57
CA TYR A 289 -16.67 -11.78 -1.21
C TYR A 289 -16.22 -12.59 -2.44
N ILE A 290 -16.37 -13.93 -2.43
CA ILE A 290 -16.08 -14.77 -3.61
C ILE A 290 -17.08 -14.46 -4.72
N ARG A 291 -18.37 -14.33 -4.38
CA ARG A 291 -19.41 -13.98 -5.37
C ARG A 291 -19.12 -12.65 -6.02
N HIS A 292 -18.85 -11.62 -5.23
CA HIS A 292 -18.48 -10.29 -5.74
C HIS A 292 -17.26 -10.36 -6.65
N ALA A 293 -16.19 -11.07 -6.24
CA ALA A 293 -15.00 -11.23 -7.07
C ALA A 293 -15.32 -11.87 -8.42
N VAL A 294 -16.12 -12.94 -8.46
CA VAL A 294 -16.52 -13.58 -9.72
C VAL A 294 -17.36 -12.63 -10.58
N ILE A 295 -18.35 -11.94 -10.01
CA ILE A 295 -19.18 -10.97 -10.75
C ILE A 295 -18.30 -9.90 -11.40
N HIS A 296 -17.25 -9.43 -10.72
CA HIS A 296 -16.31 -8.47 -11.29
C HIS A 296 -15.38 -9.05 -12.36
N LEU A 297 -15.11 -10.35 -12.34
CA LEU A 297 -14.24 -11.02 -13.33
C LEU A 297 -14.96 -11.36 -14.63
N LEU A 298 -16.26 -11.68 -14.59
CA LEU A 298 -17.04 -12.02 -15.79
C LEU A 298 -16.95 -10.96 -16.91
N PRO A 299 -17.19 -9.65 -16.67
CA PRO A 299 -17.06 -8.65 -17.73
C PRO A 299 -15.61 -8.50 -18.21
N ARG A 300 -14.62 -8.70 -17.33
CA ARG A 300 -13.19 -8.64 -17.71
C ARG A 300 -12.82 -9.80 -18.64
N LEU A 301 -13.31 -11.01 -18.36
CA LEU A 301 -13.17 -12.17 -19.24
C LEU A 301 -13.82 -11.90 -20.60
N ALA A 302 -15.03 -11.33 -20.61
CA ALA A 302 -15.69 -10.94 -21.86
C ALA A 302 -14.84 -9.97 -22.69
N LEU A 303 -14.13 -9.02 -22.05
CA LEU A 303 -13.22 -8.08 -22.73
C LEU A 303 -11.94 -8.73 -23.27
N ILE A 304 -11.44 -9.81 -22.65
CA ILE A 304 -10.27 -10.55 -23.15
C ILE A 304 -10.59 -11.26 -24.46
N SER A 305 -11.73 -11.94 -24.55
CA SER A 305 -12.12 -12.71 -25.75
C SER A 305 -13.63 -12.71 -25.97
N PRO A 306 -14.20 -11.62 -26.54
CA PRO A 306 -15.66 -11.46 -26.70
C PRO A 306 -16.33 -12.61 -27.47
N ASN A 307 -15.72 -13.05 -28.57
CA ASN A 307 -16.27 -14.12 -29.42
C ASN A 307 -16.30 -15.48 -28.73
N ARG A 308 -15.29 -15.80 -27.90
CA ARG A 308 -15.27 -17.07 -27.15
C ARG A 308 -16.22 -16.99 -25.95
N PHE A 309 -16.21 -15.86 -25.25
CA PHE A 309 -17.09 -15.63 -24.11
C PHE A 309 -18.56 -15.69 -24.50
N SER A 310 -18.98 -14.97 -25.54
CA SER A 310 -20.37 -14.97 -26.04
C SER A 310 -20.87 -16.36 -26.42
N LYS A 311 -20.03 -17.17 -27.08
CA LYS A 311 -20.41 -18.50 -27.55
C LYS A 311 -20.45 -19.57 -26.46
N GLN A 312 -19.53 -19.52 -25.49
CA GLN A 312 -19.31 -20.64 -24.55
C GLN A 312 -19.67 -20.33 -23.10
N TYR A 313 -19.59 -19.06 -22.68
CA TYR A 313 -19.59 -18.71 -21.25
C TYR A 313 -20.64 -17.66 -20.85
N LEU A 314 -21.19 -16.92 -21.82
CA LEU A 314 -22.13 -15.82 -21.56
C LEU A 314 -23.39 -16.27 -20.84
N ARG A 315 -24.02 -17.37 -21.29
CA ARG A 315 -25.24 -17.89 -20.68
C ARG A 315 -25.03 -18.21 -19.21
N THR A 316 -24.01 -19.02 -18.89
CA THR A 316 -23.67 -19.40 -17.51
C THR A 316 -23.28 -18.20 -16.65
N GLY A 317 -22.51 -17.26 -17.22
CA GLY A 317 -22.14 -16.02 -16.52
C GLY A 317 -23.35 -15.15 -16.16
N VAL A 318 -24.30 -14.97 -17.09
CA VAL A 318 -25.52 -14.17 -16.86
C VAL A 318 -26.45 -14.88 -15.87
N GLU A 319 -26.65 -16.19 -16.02
CA GLU A 319 -27.43 -17.00 -15.07
C GLU A 319 -26.88 -16.85 -13.64
N TYR A 320 -25.55 -16.86 -13.48
CA TYR A 320 -24.91 -16.64 -12.19
C TYR A 320 -25.13 -15.23 -11.63
N VAL A 321 -24.99 -14.19 -12.45
CA VAL A 321 -25.23 -12.81 -12.03
C VAL A 321 -26.68 -12.64 -11.57
N ILE A 322 -27.65 -13.16 -12.34
CA ILE A 322 -29.08 -13.12 -11.97
C ILE A 322 -29.32 -13.87 -10.66
N ALA A 323 -28.74 -15.07 -10.50
CA ALA A 323 -28.87 -15.85 -9.28
C ALA A 323 -28.25 -15.14 -8.05
N SER A 324 -27.22 -14.32 -8.26
CA SER A 324 -26.54 -13.58 -7.20
C SER A 324 -27.26 -12.29 -6.78
N LEU A 325 -28.26 -11.84 -7.53
CA LEU A 325 -29.10 -10.68 -7.21
C LEU A 325 -30.33 -11.03 -6.35
N ARG A 326 -30.62 -12.33 -6.20
CA ARG A 326 -31.67 -12.86 -5.33
C ARG A 326 -31.13 -13.13 -3.94
#